data_AF-A0A2J8NBA4-F1
#
_entry.id   AF-A0A2J8NBA4-F1
#
_cell.length_a   1.000
_cell.length_b   1.000
_cell.length_c   1.000
_cell.angle_alpha   90.00
_cell.angle_beta   90.00
_cell.angle_gamma   90.00
#
_symmetry.space_group_name_H-M   'P 1'
#
loop_
_entity.id
_entity.type
_entity.pdbx_description
1 polymer ?
#
loop_
_entity_poly.entity_id
_entity_poly.type
_entity_poly.pdbx_seq_one_letter_code
_entity_poly.pdbx_strand_id
1 'polypeptide(L)'
;MLQEWLAAVGDDYAAVVWRPEGEPRFYPDEESPKHWTKERHQFLMELKQEALTFARNWGADYILFADTDNILTNNQTLRLLMGQGLPVVAPMLDSQTYYSNFWCGITPQGYYRRTAEYFPTKNRQRRGCFRVPMVHSTFLVSLRAEGADQLAFYPPHPNYTWPFDDIIVFAYACQAAGVSVHVCNEHRYGYMNVPVKSHQGLEDERVNFIHLILEALG
;
A
#
# COMPACT_ATOMS: atom_id res chain seq x y z
N MET A 1 3.34 2.37 23.38
CA MET A 1 3.42 3.23 22.18
C MET A 1 2.07 3.40 21.47
N LEU A 2 1.50 2.38 20.79
CA LEU A 2 0.25 2.61 20.01
C LEU A 2 -0.99 2.83 20.88
N GLN A 3 -1.11 2.13 22.02
CA GLN A 3 -2.16 2.40 23.02
C GLN A 3 -2.07 3.82 23.60
N GLU A 4 -0.85 4.29 23.86
CA GLU A 4 -0.61 5.64 24.39
C GLU A 4 -0.93 6.71 23.34
N TRP A 5 -0.56 6.46 22.07
CA TRP A 5 -0.95 7.32 20.96
C TRP A 5 -2.47 7.38 20.82
N LEU A 6 -3.16 6.23 20.83
CA LEU A 6 -4.62 6.18 20.79
C LEU A 6 -5.27 6.89 21.98
N ALA A 7 -4.71 6.79 23.18
CA ALA A 7 -5.20 7.52 24.33
C ALA A 7 -5.01 9.04 24.19
N ALA A 8 -4.00 9.49 23.44
CA ALA A 8 -3.70 10.90 23.23
C ALA A 8 -4.53 11.55 22.10
N VAL A 9 -4.83 10.81 21.03
CA VAL A 9 -5.49 11.37 19.83
C VAL A 9 -6.81 10.70 19.47
N GLY A 10 -7.25 9.67 20.20
CA GLY A 10 -8.43 8.89 19.86
C GLY A 10 -9.70 9.74 19.73
N ASP A 11 -9.83 10.77 20.56
CA ASP A 11 -10.96 11.71 20.57
C ASP A 11 -10.99 12.64 19.35
N ASP A 12 -9.88 12.75 18.60
CA ASP A 12 -9.83 13.51 17.34
C ASP A 12 -10.49 12.74 16.17
N TYR A 13 -10.78 11.45 16.35
CA TYR A 13 -11.38 10.58 15.34
C TYR A 13 -12.87 10.34 15.62
N ALA A 14 -13.68 10.28 14.56
CA ALA A 14 -15.09 9.95 14.68
C ALA A 14 -15.33 8.56 15.28
N ALA A 15 -14.45 7.61 15.01
CA ALA A 15 -14.40 6.29 15.63
C ALA A 15 -13.01 5.68 15.47
N VAL A 16 -12.59 4.91 16.47
CA VAL A 16 -11.38 4.08 16.42
C VAL A 16 -11.79 2.63 16.63
N VAL A 17 -11.46 1.77 15.67
CA VAL A 17 -11.59 0.31 15.82
C VAL A 17 -10.21 -0.27 16.01
N TRP A 18 -9.89 -0.65 17.24
CA TRP A 18 -8.62 -1.27 17.61
C TRP A 18 -8.80 -2.77 17.82
N ARG A 19 -8.04 -3.57 17.08
CA ARG A 19 -8.06 -5.04 17.16
C ARG A 19 -6.64 -5.57 17.28
N PRO A 20 -6.05 -5.54 18.49
CA PRO A 20 -4.71 -6.07 18.68
C PRO A 20 -4.75 -7.59 18.49
N GLU A 21 -3.88 -8.11 17.64
CA GLU A 21 -3.50 -9.52 17.75
C GLU A 21 -2.59 -9.69 18.97
N GLY A 22 -2.72 -10.84 19.64
CA GLY A 22 -1.92 -11.17 20.83
C GLY A 22 -0.50 -11.55 20.45
N GLU A 23 -0.17 -12.84 20.55
CA GLU A 23 1.16 -13.33 20.18
C GLU A 23 1.39 -13.30 18.66
N PRO A 24 2.64 -13.06 18.20
CA PRO A 24 2.99 -13.13 16.79
C PRO A 24 2.59 -14.47 16.16
N ARG A 25 2.02 -14.41 14.95
CA ARG A 25 1.64 -15.58 14.18
C ARG A 25 2.85 -16.12 13.43
N PHE A 26 3.21 -17.38 13.67
CA PHE A 26 4.26 -18.08 12.94
C PHE A 26 3.63 -18.97 11.85
N TYR A 27 4.23 -18.99 10.66
CA TYR A 27 3.77 -19.82 9.55
C TYR A 27 4.69 -21.04 9.36
N PRO A 28 4.14 -22.25 9.08
CA PRO A 28 4.93 -23.49 9.07
C PRO A 28 6.19 -23.47 8.18
N ASP A 29 6.13 -22.76 7.05
CA ASP A 29 7.19 -22.72 6.04
C ASP A 29 7.99 -21.39 6.05
N GLU A 30 7.85 -20.58 7.11
CA GLU A 30 8.60 -19.33 7.18
C GLU A 30 10.05 -19.54 7.61
N GLU A 31 10.99 -18.95 6.85
CA GLU A 31 12.43 -19.01 7.18
C GLU A 31 12.82 -17.90 8.17
N SER A 32 12.00 -16.84 8.21
CA SER A 32 12.18 -15.69 9.09
C SER A 32 10.88 -14.90 9.23
N PRO A 33 10.82 -13.92 10.16
CA PRO A 33 9.74 -12.95 10.25
C PRO A 33 9.54 -12.10 8.99
N LYS A 34 10.42 -12.17 7.99
CA LYS A 34 10.34 -11.44 6.72
C LYS A 34 10.06 -12.35 5.51
N HIS A 35 9.90 -13.66 5.72
CA HIS A 35 9.48 -14.57 4.66
C HIS A 35 7.97 -14.44 4.38
N TRP A 36 7.62 -14.01 3.16
CA TRP A 36 6.23 -13.91 2.71
C TRP A 36 5.70 -15.25 2.16
N THR A 37 5.22 -16.10 3.07
CA THR A 37 4.52 -17.34 2.69
C THR A 37 3.14 -17.04 2.08
N LYS A 38 2.56 -18.04 1.41
CA LYS A 38 1.21 -17.93 0.84
C LYS A 38 0.17 -17.60 1.91
N GLU A 39 0.26 -18.26 3.06
CA GLU A 39 -0.64 -18.08 4.20
C GLU A 39 -0.52 -16.67 4.77
N ARG A 40 0.69 -16.09 4.78
CA ARG A 40 0.91 -14.71 5.21
C ARG A 40 0.29 -13.70 4.26
N HIS A 41 0.46 -13.88 2.94
CA HIS A 41 -0.23 -13.04 1.95
C HIS A 41 -1.75 -13.16 2.10
N GLN A 42 -2.27 -14.37 2.26
CA GLN A 42 -3.70 -14.59 2.48
C GLN A 42 -4.19 -13.83 3.72
N PHE A 43 -3.50 -13.97 4.85
CA PHE A 43 -3.87 -13.28 6.07
C PHE A 43 -3.90 -11.75 5.91
N LEU A 44 -2.88 -11.18 5.26
CA LEU A 44 -2.84 -9.74 4.97
C LEU A 44 -4.00 -9.32 4.05
N MET A 45 -4.31 -10.11 3.03
CA MET A 45 -5.43 -9.83 2.11
C MET A 45 -6.78 -9.91 2.83
N GLU A 46 -6.97 -10.86 3.75
CA GLU A 46 -8.17 -10.95 4.59
C GLU A 46 -8.34 -9.70 5.48
N LEU A 47 -7.26 -9.21 6.10
CA LEU A 47 -7.28 -7.97 6.88
C LEU A 47 -7.61 -6.74 6.01
N LYS A 48 -6.99 -6.62 4.82
CA LYS A 48 -7.29 -5.54 3.87
C LYS A 48 -8.74 -5.62 3.38
N GLN A 49 -9.25 -6.82 3.13
CA GLN A 49 -10.65 -7.03 2.75
C GLN A 49 -11.61 -6.64 3.86
N GLU A 50 -11.31 -7.01 5.11
CA GLU A 50 -12.13 -6.62 6.25
C GLU A 50 -12.20 -5.10 6.39
N ALA A 51 -11.06 -4.41 6.29
CA ALA A 51 -11.01 -2.94 6.33
C ALA A 51 -11.84 -2.31 5.19
N LEU A 52 -11.75 -2.85 3.97
CA LEU A 52 -12.54 -2.40 2.82
C LEU A 52 -14.04 -2.58 3.06
N THR A 53 -14.45 -3.76 3.55
CA THR A 53 -15.85 -4.06 3.88
C THR A 53 -16.36 -3.15 4.99
N PHE A 54 -15.56 -2.92 6.04
CA PHE A 54 -15.89 -2.01 7.12
C PHE A 54 -16.15 -0.59 6.60
N ALA A 55 -15.25 -0.04 5.78
CA ALA A 55 -15.39 1.31 5.26
C ALA A 55 -16.64 1.47 4.36
N ARG A 56 -16.95 0.45 3.55
CA ARG A 56 -18.19 0.41 2.74
C ARG A 56 -19.44 0.41 3.62
N ASN A 57 -19.47 -0.45 4.65
CA ASN A 57 -20.61 -0.55 5.56
C ASN A 57 -20.79 0.71 6.41
N TRP A 58 -19.69 1.36 6.77
CA TRP A 58 -19.70 2.66 7.47
C TRP A 58 -20.23 3.80 6.58
N GLY A 59 -20.27 3.61 5.26
CA GLY A 59 -20.67 4.65 4.31
C GLY A 59 -19.58 5.68 4.03
N ALA A 60 -18.30 5.32 4.21
CA ALA A 60 -17.18 6.19 3.90
C ALA A 60 -17.08 6.46 2.38
N ASP A 61 -16.64 7.66 2.01
CA ASP A 61 -16.40 8.02 0.61
C ASP A 61 -15.03 7.57 0.11
N TYR A 62 -14.06 7.47 1.01
CA TYR A 62 -12.70 7.05 0.73
C TYR A 62 -12.15 6.13 1.83
N ILE A 63 -11.22 5.25 1.45
CA ILE A 63 -10.38 4.49 2.38
C ILE A 63 -8.91 4.67 2.00
N LEU A 64 -8.07 5.04 2.98
CA LEU A 64 -6.62 5.11 2.83
C LEU A 64 -6.01 3.86 3.46
N PHE A 65 -5.32 3.05 2.65
CA PHE A 65 -4.44 2.01 3.15
C PHE A 65 -3.05 2.60 3.35
N ALA A 66 -2.41 2.32 4.49
CA ALA A 66 -1.06 2.76 4.79
C ALA A 66 -0.31 1.70 5.62
N ASP A 67 0.77 1.18 5.07
CA ASP A 67 1.69 0.30 5.77
C ASP A 67 2.41 1.07 6.88
N THR A 68 2.70 0.39 7.99
CA THR A 68 3.22 1.01 9.23
C THR A 68 4.67 1.46 9.13
N ASP A 69 5.40 1.00 8.11
CA ASP A 69 6.79 1.35 7.81
C ASP A 69 6.92 2.45 6.74
N ASN A 70 5.80 3.06 6.33
CA ASN A 70 5.79 4.25 5.49
C ASN A 70 5.69 5.53 6.32
N ILE A 71 6.54 6.51 6.02
CA ILE A 71 6.63 7.77 6.74
C ILE A 71 6.01 8.88 5.88
N LEU A 72 4.76 9.24 6.18
CA LEU A 72 4.10 10.39 5.54
C LEU A 72 4.53 11.70 6.22
N THR A 73 5.42 12.45 5.56
CA THR A 73 5.91 13.73 6.08
C THR A 73 5.04 14.92 5.64
N ASN A 74 4.26 14.76 4.58
CA ASN A 74 3.38 15.80 4.09
C ASN A 74 1.98 15.71 4.71
N ASN A 75 1.67 16.63 5.62
CA ASN A 75 0.38 16.68 6.32
C ASN A 75 -0.83 17.02 5.42
N GLN A 76 -0.62 17.38 4.14
CA GLN A 76 -1.69 17.58 3.16
C GLN A 76 -1.94 16.33 2.30
N THR A 77 -1.21 15.22 2.50
CA THR A 77 -1.27 14.02 1.64
C THR A 77 -2.70 13.58 1.34
N LEU A 78 -3.53 13.37 2.37
CA LEU A 78 -4.90 12.91 2.19
C LEU A 78 -5.73 13.89 1.33
N ARG A 79 -5.64 15.20 1.62
CA ARG A 79 -6.36 16.24 0.86
C ARG A 79 -5.90 16.30 -0.60
N LEU A 80 -4.59 16.22 -0.83
CA LEU A 80 -4.00 16.26 -2.17
C LEU A 80 -4.44 15.06 -3.01
N LEU A 81 -4.52 13.87 -2.42
CA LEU A 81 -4.98 12.65 -3.08
C LEU A 81 -6.49 12.70 -3.37
N MET A 82 -7.31 13.10 -2.39
CA MET A 82 -8.75 13.28 -2.59
C MET A 82 -9.06 14.30 -3.70
N GLY A 83 -8.29 15.40 -3.74
CA GLY A 83 -8.43 16.45 -4.74
C GLY A 83 -8.18 16.00 -6.19
N GLN A 84 -7.56 14.84 -6.41
CA GLN A 84 -7.38 14.29 -7.76
C GLN A 84 -8.67 13.73 -8.35
N GLY A 85 -9.65 13.35 -7.51
CA GLY A 85 -10.89 12.71 -7.98
C GLY A 85 -10.68 11.37 -8.68
N LEU A 86 -9.57 10.68 -8.40
CA LEU A 86 -9.19 9.42 -9.04
C LEU A 86 -9.69 8.22 -8.23
N PRO A 87 -10.04 7.09 -8.89
CA PRO A 87 -10.61 5.93 -8.19
C PRO A 87 -9.62 5.21 -7.28
N VAL A 88 -8.38 4.99 -7.74
CA VAL A 88 -7.27 4.49 -6.91
C VAL A 88 -6.05 5.37 -7.17
N VAL A 89 -5.49 5.94 -6.11
CA VAL A 89 -4.38 6.90 -6.21
C VAL A 89 -3.38 6.72 -5.07
N ALA A 90 -2.10 6.59 -5.42
CA ALA A 90 -1.01 6.51 -4.46
C ALA A 90 -0.17 7.80 -4.45
N PRO A 91 0.25 8.29 -3.27
CA PRO A 91 1.32 9.26 -3.17
C PRO A 91 2.65 8.57 -3.51
N MET A 92 3.43 9.09 -4.45
CA MET A 92 4.76 8.52 -4.73
C MET A 92 5.68 8.77 -3.53
N LEU A 93 6.06 7.69 -2.85
CA LEU A 93 6.97 7.71 -1.72
C LEU A 93 8.42 7.63 -2.19
N ASP A 94 9.28 8.43 -1.56
CA ASP A 94 10.72 8.42 -1.82
C ASP A 94 11.37 7.25 -1.05
N SER A 95 12.45 6.72 -1.60
CA SER A 95 13.16 5.55 -1.05
C SER A 95 14.63 5.66 -1.43
N GLN A 96 15.50 4.99 -0.68
CA GLN A 96 16.96 5.03 -0.87
C GLN A 96 17.43 4.39 -2.18
N THR A 97 16.58 3.62 -2.85
CA THR A 97 16.93 2.87 -4.06
C THR A 97 15.92 3.14 -5.18
N TYR A 98 16.01 2.37 -6.26
CA TYR A 98 14.97 2.33 -7.28
C TYR A 98 13.78 1.46 -6.91
N TYR A 99 13.59 1.09 -5.65
CA TYR A 99 12.35 0.50 -5.15
C TYR A 99 11.27 1.58 -5.01
N SER A 100 10.01 1.27 -5.27
CA SER A 100 8.93 2.26 -5.24
C SER A 100 7.59 1.59 -5.02
N ASN A 101 6.64 2.34 -4.45
CA ASN A 101 5.28 1.91 -4.17
C ASN A 101 4.35 1.82 -5.40
N PHE A 102 4.92 1.67 -6.60
CA PHE A 102 4.20 1.56 -7.87
C PHE A 102 5.02 0.79 -8.91
N TRP A 103 4.34 0.17 -9.87
CA TRP A 103 4.97 -0.41 -11.07
C TRP A 103 4.50 0.33 -12.32
N CYS A 104 5.41 0.63 -13.27
CA CYS A 104 5.03 1.20 -14.57
C CYS A 104 4.63 0.17 -15.63
N GLY A 105 4.70 -1.11 -15.31
CA GLY A 105 4.37 -2.18 -16.23
C GLY A 105 4.18 -3.50 -15.51
N ILE A 106 3.32 -4.34 -16.08
CA ILE A 106 3.08 -5.70 -15.65
C ILE A 106 3.17 -6.63 -16.87
N THR A 107 3.73 -7.82 -16.69
CA THR A 107 3.75 -8.87 -17.72
C THR A 107 2.37 -9.54 -17.82
N PRO A 108 2.06 -10.28 -18.90
CA PRO A 108 0.83 -11.06 -18.99
C PRO A 108 0.66 -12.09 -17.85
N GLN A 109 1.77 -12.50 -17.22
CA GLN A 109 1.82 -13.41 -16.09
C GLN A 109 1.72 -12.70 -14.72
N GLY A 110 1.54 -11.37 -14.67
CA GLY A 110 1.34 -10.63 -13.43
C GLY A 110 2.62 -10.14 -12.75
N TYR A 111 3.79 -10.25 -13.39
CA TYR A 111 5.06 -9.82 -12.79
C TYR A 111 5.44 -8.39 -13.16
N TYR A 112 6.28 -7.76 -12.34
CA TYR A 112 6.87 -6.46 -12.63
C TYR A 112 7.50 -6.41 -14.02
N ARG A 113 7.19 -5.36 -14.78
CA ARG A 113 7.85 -5.03 -16.04
C ARG A 113 8.31 -3.58 -16.01
N ARG A 114 9.62 -3.37 -16.09
CA ARG A 114 10.21 -2.03 -16.25
C ARG A 114 9.81 -1.45 -17.60
N THR A 115 9.47 -0.16 -17.62
CA THR A 115 9.18 0.60 -18.85
C THR A 115 10.02 1.87 -18.91
N ALA A 116 10.06 2.51 -20.08
CA ALA A 116 10.76 3.79 -20.27
C ALA A 116 10.21 4.93 -19.39
N GLU A 117 8.98 4.77 -18.89
CA GLU A 117 8.28 5.75 -18.05
C GLU A 117 8.73 5.71 -16.58
N TYR A 118 9.40 4.62 -16.16
CA TYR A 118 9.73 4.40 -14.76
C TYR A 118 10.66 5.47 -14.17
N PHE A 119 11.84 5.67 -14.75
CA PHE A 119 12.81 6.65 -14.23
C PHE A 119 12.31 8.09 -14.34
N PRO A 120 11.69 8.52 -15.46
CA PRO A 120 11.12 9.86 -15.52
C PRO A 120 10.07 10.14 -14.44
N THR A 121 9.28 9.13 -14.08
CA THR A 121 8.28 9.22 -12.99
C THR A 121 8.95 9.20 -11.62
N LYS A 122 9.78 8.17 -11.32
CA LYS A 122 10.44 7.99 -10.02
C LYS A 122 11.36 9.15 -9.66
N ASN A 123 12.10 9.69 -10.63
CA ASN A 123 13.04 10.79 -10.42
C ASN A 123 12.37 12.17 -10.54
N ARG A 124 11.04 12.21 -10.72
CA ARG A 124 10.24 13.45 -10.91
C ARG A 124 10.74 14.33 -12.05
N GLN A 125 11.32 13.73 -13.09
CA GLN A 125 11.64 14.42 -14.35
C GLN A 125 10.34 14.82 -15.07
N ARG A 126 9.28 14.03 -14.89
CA ARG A 126 7.90 14.40 -15.19
C ARG A 126 7.12 14.45 -13.89
N ARG A 127 6.35 15.53 -13.68
CA ARG A 127 5.52 15.74 -12.50
C ARG A 127 4.05 15.65 -12.88
N GLY A 128 3.28 14.88 -12.13
CA GLY A 128 1.88 14.60 -12.43
C GLY A 128 1.33 13.38 -11.69
N CYS A 129 0.07 13.09 -11.94
CA CYS A 129 -0.56 11.81 -11.65
C CYS A 129 -0.56 10.93 -12.91
N PHE A 130 0.08 9.76 -12.80
CA PHE A 130 0.28 8.85 -13.93
C PHE A 130 -0.51 7.58 -13.71
N ARG A 131 -1.23 7.14 -14.75
CA ARG A 131 -1.87 5.83 -14.76
C ARG A 131 -0.80 4.74 -14.76
N VAL A 132 -0.90 3.83 -13.81
CA VAL A 132 0.03 2.71 -13.59
C VAL A 132 -0.76 1.42 -13.38
N PRO A 133 -0.22 0.24 -13.72
CA PRO A 133 -0.90 -1.02 -13.48
C PRO A 133 -1.03 -1.42 -12.00
N MET A 134 -0.17 -0.90 -11.11
CA MET A 134 -0.16 -1.31 -9.71
C MET A 134 0.42 -0.21 -8.80
N VAL A 135 -0.20 -0.05 -7.63
CA VAL A 135 0.33 0.70 -6.48
C VAL A 135 0.21 -0.16 -5.23
N HIS A 136 1.08 0.06 -4.24
CA HIS A 136 1.05 -0.67 -2.98
C HIS A 136 1.47 0.21 -1.81
N SER A 137 1.47 -0.37 -0.62
CA SER A 137 1.88 0.18 0.67
C SER A 137 1.14 1.41 1.18
N THR A 138 1.05 2.50 0.42
CA THR A 138 0.15 3.61 0.75
C THR A 138 -0.62 4.04 -0.48
N PHE A 139 -1.95 3.97 -0.42
CA PHE A 139 -2.84 4.40 -1.50
C PHE A 139 -4.26 4.65 -0.98
N LEU A 140 -4.93 5.57 -1.65
CA LEU A 140 -6.31 5.97 -1.40
C LEU A 140 -7.22 5.32 -2.44
N VAL A 141 -8.35 4.78 -2.00
CA VAL A 141 -9.42 4.27 -2.85
C VAL A 141 -10.66 5.13 -2.66
N SER A 142 -11.23 5.64 -3.75
CA SER A 142 -12.57 6.23 -3.76
C SER A 142 -13.62 5.13 -3.80
N LEU A 143 -14.43 5.04 -2.75
CA LEU A 143 -15.50 4.04 -2.63
C LEU A 143 -16.76 4.42 -3.44
N ARG A 144 -16.78 5.65 -3.99
CA ARG A 144 -17.87 6.16 -4.84
C ARG A 144 -17.57 6.05 -6.33
N ALA A 145 -16.35 5.69 -6.71
CA ALA A 145 -15.99 5.63 -8.11
C ALA A 145 -16.63 4.43 -8.82
N GLU A 146 -16.80 4.54 -10.14
CA GLU A 146 -17.31 3.45 -10.96
C GLU A 146 -16.41 2.22 -10.85
N GLY A 147 -17.02 1.04 -10.63
CA GLY A 147 -16.32 -0.23 -10.43
C GLY A 147 -15.70 -0.42 -9.04
N ALA A 148 -15.75 0.59 -8.16
CA ALA A 148 -15.16 0.50 -6.83
C ALA A 148 -15.85 -0.54 -5.93
N ASP A 149 -17.11 -0.87 -6.19
CA ASP A 149 -17.89 -1.92 -5.52
C ASP A 149 -17.38 -3.34 -5.82
N GLN A 150 -16.79 -3.53 -6.99
CA GLN A 150 -16.23 -4.82 -7.43
C GLN A 150 -14.79 -5.05 -6.94
N LEU A 151 -14.13 -4.04 -6.38
CA LEU A 151 -12.79 -4.20 -5.82
C LEU A 151 -12.80 -5.14 -4.61
N ALA A 152 -11.82 -6.03 -4.56
CA ALA A 152 -11.62 -6.95 -3.45
C ALA A 152 -10.12 -7.24 -3.29
N PHE A 153 -9.71 -7.47 -2.03
CA PHE A 153 -8.41 -8.04 -1.71
C PHE A 153 -8.52 -9.56 -1.51
N TYR A 154 -9.66 -10.05 -1.00
CA TYR A 154 -9.89 -11.46 -0.75
C TYR A 154 -11.40 -11.81 -0.79
N PRO A 155 -11.80 -13.02 -1.25
CA PRO A 155 -10.99 -13.95 -2.02
C PRO A 155 -10.55 -13.33 -3.35
N PRO A 156 -9.46 -13.80 -3.98
CA PRO A 156 -9.07 -13.32 -5.31
C PRO A 156 -10.21 -13.50 -6.33
N HIS A 157 -10.17 -12.69 -7.39
CA HIS A 157 -11.15 -12.78 -8.46
C HIS A 157 -11.25 -14.22 -9.02
N PRO A 158 -12.44 -14.74 -9.37
CA PRO A 158 -12.60 -16.14 -9.80
C PRO A 158 -11.72 -16.57 -10.99
N ASN A 159 -11.39 -15.63 -11.88
CA ASN A 159 -10.51 -15.85 -13.04
C ASN A 159 -9.04 -15.51 -12.77
N TYR A 160 -8.62 -15.36 -11.50
CA TYR A 160 -7.26 -14.98 -11.14
C TYR A 160 -6.28 -16.13 -11.40
N THR A 161 -5.21 -15.84 -12.16
CA THR A 161 -4.18 -16.82 -12.53
C THR A 161 -2.74 -16.31 -12.34
N TRP A 162 -2.58 -15.18 -11.65
CA TRP A 162 -1.28 -14.55 -11.39
C TRP A 162 -0.67 -15.04 -10.05
N PRO A 163 0.58 -14.68 -9.71
CA PRO A 163 1.19 -15.08 -8.44
C PRO A 163 0.35 -14.66 -7.24
N PHE A 164 0.27 -15.50 -6.21
CA PHE A 164 -0.53 -15.22 -5.03
C PHE A 164 0.23 -14.27 -4.08
N ASP A 165 0.14 -12.98 -4.38
CA ASP A 165 0.76 -11.85 -3.68
C ASP A 165 -0.30 -10.75 -3.56
N ASP A 166 -0.40 -10.09 -2.41
CA ASP A 166 -1.47 -9.14 -2.13
C ASP A 166 -1.50 -7.93 -3.06
N ILE A 167 -0.33 -7.45 -3.52
CA ILE A 167 -0.25 -6.30 -4.43
C ILE A 167 -0.64 -6.71 -5.86
N ILE A 168 -0.31 -7.93 -6.26
CA ILE A 168 -0.62 -8.47 -7.59
C ILE A 168 -2.10 -8.85 -7.68
N VAL A 169 -2.66 -9.45 -6.62
CA VAL A 169 -4.09 -9.76 -6.50
C VAL A 169 -4.92 -8.49 -6.61
N PHE A 170 -4.55 -7.44 -5.85
CA PHE A 170 -5.29 -6.19 -5.91
C PHE A 170 -5.15 -5.46 -7.25
N ALA A 171 -3.97 -5.49 -7.88
CA ALA A 171 -3.78 -4.95 -9.23
C ALA A 171 -4.70 -5.65 -10.26
N TYR A 172 -4.80 -6.98 -10.18
CA TYR A 172 -5.72 -7.73 -11.03
C TYR A 172 -7.18 -7.38 -10.74
N ALA A 173 -7.57 -7.24 -9.46
CA ALA A 173 -8.93 -6.84 -9.08
C ALA A 173 -9.31 -5.48 -9.69
N CYS A 174 -8.39 -4.50 -9.65
CA CYS A 174 -8.59 -3.21 -10.30
C CYS A 174 -8.72 -3.37 -11.82
N GLN A 175 -7.86 -4.15 -12.45
CA GLN A 175 -7.92 -4.41 -13.89
C GLN A 175 -9.25 -5.07 -14.32
N ALA A 176 -9.68 -6.10 -13.59
CA ALA A 176 -10.91 -6.85 -13.86
C ALA A 176 -12.16 -5.98 -13.70
N ALA A 177 -12.15 -5.06 -12.72
CA ALA A 177 -13.24 -4.11 -12.49
C ALA A 177 -13.19 -2.88 -13.43
N GLY A 178 -12.20 -2.77 -14.32
CA GLY A 178 -12.00 -1.59 -15.18
C GLY A 178 -11.58 -0.33 -14.42
N VAL A 179 -11.16 -0.47 -13.16
CA VAL A 179 -10.76 0.63 -12.28
C VAL A 179 -9.33 1.06 -12.59
N SER A 180 -9.14 2.36 -12.81
CA SER A 180 -7.84 2.93 -13.14
C SER A 180 -7.00 3.21 -11.88
N VAL A 181 -5.74 2.81 -11.92
CA VAL A 181 -4.80 2.98 -10.80
C VAL A 181 -3.78 4.05 -11.15
N HIS A 182 -3.46 4.94 -10.20
CA HIS A 182 -2.59 6.09 -10.44
C HIS A 182 -1.56 6.28 -9.34
N VAL A 183 -0.40 6.83 -9.72
CA VAL A 183 0.61 7.34 -8.78
C VAL A 183 0.82 8.83 -9.04
N CYS A 184 0.79 9.64 -7.99
CA CYS A 184 0.98 11.08 -8.05
C CYS A 184 2.33 11.46 -7.48
N ASN A 185 3.09 12.27 -8.21
CA ASN A 185 4.44 12.69 -7.81
C ASN A 185 4.63 14.23 -7.85
N GLU A 186 3.54 15.00 -7.87
CA GLU A 186 3.60 16.46 -7.84
C GLU A 186 4.21 16.98 -6.55
N HIS A 187 3.94 16.32 -5.43
CA HIS A 187 4.47 16.71 -4.11
C HIS A 187 5.44 15.66 -3.57
N ARG A 188 6.30 16.10 -2.65
CA ARG A 188 6.99 15.19 -1.74
C ARG A 188 5.95 14.78 -0.69
N TYR A 189 5.58 13.51 -0.68
CA TYR A 189 4.52 13.00 0.21
C TYR A 189 5.10 12.32 1.45
N GLY A 190 6.27 11.69 1.31
CA GLY A 190 6.86 10.90 2.36
C GLY A 190 7.88 9.90 1.81
N TYR A 191 8.21 8.95 2.66
CA TYR A 191 9.27 7.98 2.44
C TYR A 191 8.73 6.57 2.69
N MET A 192 9.34 5.57 2.03
CA MET A 192 9.05 4.16 2.26
C MET A 192 10.36 3.40 2.46
N ASN A 193 10.30 2.37 3.31
CA ASN A 193 11.45 1.52 3.52
C ASN A 193 11.69 0.59 2.32
N VAL A 194 12.93 0.12 2.17
CA VAL A 194 13.25 -0.95 1.23
C VAL A 194 13.12 -2.28 1.97
N PRO A 195 12.30 -3.23 1.47
CA PRO A 195 12.11 -4.50 2.14
C PRO A 195 13.43 -5.26 2.24
N VAL A 196 13.69 -5.83 3.41
CA VAL A 196 14.81 -6.75 3.64
C VAL A 196 14.55 -8.10 2.97
N LYS A 197 15.60 -8.91 2.82
CA LYS A 197 15.51 -10.24 2.20
C LYS A 197 14.76 -11.23 3.11
N SER A 198 14.28 -12.32 2.52
CA SER A 198 13.50 -13.37 3.22
C SER A 198 14.23 -14.03 4.38
N HIS A 199 15.56 -14.05 4.41
CA HIS A 199 16.36 -14.64 5.50
C HIS A 199 16.76 -13.63 6.58
N GLN A 200 16.48 -12.34 6.37
CA GLN A 200 16.84 -11.28 7.31
C GLN A 200 15.77 -11.13 8.40
N GLY A 201 16.19 -10.63 9.56
CA GLY A 201 15.34 -10.51 10.75
C GLY A 201 14.76 -9.11 10.95
N LEU A 202 14.02 -8.96 12.05
CA LEU A 202 13.47 -7.67 12.48
C LEU A 202 14.57 -6.65 12.84
N GLU A 203 15.75 -7.12 13.25
CA GLU A 203 16.88 -6.23 13.56
C GLU A 203 17.45 -5.58 12.29
N ASP A 204 17.55 -6.33 11.18
CA ASP A 204 17.95 -5.77 9.88
C ASP A 204 16.94 -4.71 9.42
N GLU A 205 15.65 -4.98 9.58
CA GLU A 205 14.58 -4.05 9.26
C GLU A 205 14.62 -2.79 10.14
N ARG A 206 14.88 -2.95 11.44
CA ARG A 206 15.05 -1.83 12.38
C ARG A 206 16.17 -0.91 11.94
N VAL A 207 17.32 -1.47 11.55
CA VAL A 207 18.46 -0.69 11.06
C VAL A 207 18.06 0.10 9.81
N ASN A 208 17.42 -0.53 8.82
CA ASN A 208 16.95 0.16 7.63
C ASN A 208 15.95 1.28 7.96
N PHE A 209 15.03 1.03 8.89
CA PHE A 209 14.03 2.01 9.30
C PHE A 209 14.64 3.22 10.02
N ILE A 210 15.67 3.01 10.86
CA ILE A 210 16.42 4.12 11.47
C ILE A 210 17.06 5.00 10.39
N HIS A 211 17.69 4.40 9.37
CA HIS A 211 18.26 5.17 8.26
C HIS A 211 17.18 5.96 7.50
N LEU A 212 16.01 5.35 7.27
CA LEU A 212 14.87 6.03 6.63
C LEU A 212 14.39 7.24 7.45
N ILE A 213 14.29 7.11 8.78
CA ILE A 213 13.90 8.21 9.66
C ILE A 213 14.92 9.35 9.58
N LEU A 214 16.22 9.03 9.63
CA LEU A 214 17.27 10.05 9.56
C LEU A 214 17.22 10.82 8.23
N GLU A 215 16.92 10.13 7.13
CA GLU A 215 16.71 10.76 5.82
C GLU A 215 15.42 11.59 5.76
N ALA A 216 14.35 11.15 6.41
CA ALA A 216 13.07 11.87 6.44
C ALA A 216 13.12 13.14 7.32
N LEU A 217 14.07 13.23 8.24
CA LEU A 217 14.29 14.38 9.13
C LEU A 217 15.31 15.40 8.58
N GLY A 218 16.09 15.04 7.57
CA GLY A 218 17.10 15.90 6.93
C GLY A 218 16.53 16.78 5.82
#